data_AF-A0AAD8W2Q9-F1
#
_entry.id   AF-A0AAD8W2Q9-F1
#
_cell.length_a   1.000
_cell.length_b   1.000
_cell.length_c   1.000
_cell.angle_alpha   90.00
_cell.angle_beta   90.00
_cell.angle_gamma   90.00
#
_symmetry.space_group_name_H-M   'P 1'
#
loop_
_entity.id
_entity.type
_entity.pdbx_description
1 polymer ?
#
loop_
_entity_poly.entity_id
_entity_poly.type
_entity_poly.pdbx_seq_one_letter_code
_entity_poly.pdbx_strand_id
1 'polypeptide(L)'
;MEDVVKLQKLSVKKMKGVSAEDMALRPDLVAALHHRIQSIPVPDGGSGEGGTAGQNGARTGIQFDSSAETLDEGYFQTSEESEAFRREYEMRRIKQDEGLDFISEGLDTLKNLAEDMSEELDRQVPLMDEIDRKVDKANSELRKTNVRLKETVNQFRSTRNFTVDIILICVILGIGAYLYNVLSQ
;
A
#
# COMPACT_ATOMS: atom_id res chain seq x y z
N MET A 1 18.96 -16.69 -5.15
CA MET A 1 19.15 -15.91 -3.90
C MET A 1 19.50 -14.45 -4.16
N GLU A 2 20.18 -14.10 -5.26
CA GLU A 2 20.64 -12.73 -5.53
C GLU A 2 19.52 -11.69 -5.72
N ASP A 3 18.38 -12.09 -6.27
CA ASP A 3 17.25 -11.16 -6.50
C ASP A 3 16.51 -10.78 -5.21
N VAL A 4 16.55 -11.65 -4.20
CA VAL A 4 16.01 -11.37 -2.87
C VAL A 4 16.80 -10.25 -2.18
N VAL A 5 18.14 -10.28 -2.34
CA VAL A 5 19.03 -9.24 -1.79
C VAL A 5 18.81 -7.89 -2.49
N LYS A 6 18.52 -7.90 -3.80
CA LYS A 6 18.17 -6.66 -4.54
C LYS A 6 16.83 -6.09 -4.07
N LEU A 7 15.81 -6.93 -3.89
CA LEU A 7 14.48 -6.51 -3.41
C LEU A 7 14.53 -5.99 -1.97
N GLN A 8 15.33 -6.60 -1.09
CA GLN A 8 15.55 -6.10 0.27
C GLN A 8 16.29 -4.74 0.29
N LYS A 9 17.23 -4.51 -0.63
CA LYS A 9 17.86 -3.18 -0.77
C LYS A 9 16.89 -2.11 -1.27
N LEU A 10 15.92 -2.50 -2.10
CA LEU A 10 14.89 -1.60 -2.63
C LEU A 10 13.76 -1.34 -1.63
N SER A 11 13.47 -2.24 -0.70
CA SER A 11 12.43 -2.04 0.33
C SER A 11 12.79 -0.93 1.33
N VAL A 12 14.09 -0.73 1.58
CA VAL A 12 14.63 0.34 2.44
C VAL A 12 14.68 1.70 1.73
N LYS A 13 14.59 1.72 0.39
CA LYS A 13 14.67 2.95 -0.39
C LYS A 13 13.37 3.75 -0.24
N LYS A 14 13.45 4.93 0.39
CA LYS A 14 12.34 5.89 0.49
C LYS A 14 11.84 6.25 -0.91
N MET A 15 10.58 5.91 -1.19
CA MET A 15 9.85 6.38 -2.37
C MET A 15 8.82 7.43 -1.95
N LYS A 16 8.56 8.39 -2.84
CA LYS A 16 7.60 9.47 -2.62
C LYS A 16 6.19 8.86 -2.52
N GLY A 17 5.47 9.13 -1.44
CA GLY A 17 4.09 8.66 -1.21
C GLY A 17 3.93 7.43 -0.30
N VAL A 18 4.97 6.98 0.38
CA VAL A 18 4.92 5.81 1.28
C VAL A 18 4.98 6.25 2.74
N SER A 19 4.02 5.80 3.56
CA SER A 19 3.96 6.03 5.01
C SER A 19 5.17 5.41 5.73
N ALA A 20 5.59 5.99 6.85
CA ALA A 20 6.66 5.44 7.69
C ALA A 20 6.30 4.04 8.24
N GLU A 21 5.02 3.77 8.45
CA GLU A 21 4.51 2.48 8.92
C GLU A 21 4.61 1.41 7.82
N ASP A 22 4.28 1.76 6.57
CA ASP A 22 4.40 0.86 5.42
C ASP A 22 5.86 0.48 5.16
N MET A 23 6.81 1.39 5.40
CA MET A 23 8.23 1.09 5.25
C MET A 23 8.76 0.08 6.29
N ALA A 24 8.14 0.02 7.48
CA ALA A 24 8.52 -0.93 8.52
C ALA A 24 8.00 -2.36 8.23
N LEU A 25 6.88 -2.48 7.52
CA LEU A 25 6.23 -3.77 7.20
C LEU A 25 6.73 -4.40 5.88
N ARG A 26 7.24 -3.58 4.96
CA ARG A 26 7.83 -4.04 3.68
C ARG A 26 8.91 -5.14 3.79
N PRO A 27 9.90 -5.08 4.70
CA PRO A 27 10.91 -6.14 4.79
C PRO A 27 10.30 -7.50 5.16
N ASP A 28 9.30 -7.51 6.04
CA ASP A 28 8.59 -8.72 6.45
C ASP A 28 7.74 -9.30 5.31
N LEU A 29 7.04 -8.42 4.58
CA LEU A 29 6.25 -8.82 3.40
C LEU A 29 7.12 -9.44 2.29
N VAL A 30 8.32 -8.89 2.05
CA VAL A 30 9.28 -9.44 1.08
C VAL A 30 9.79 -10.81 1.52
N ALA A 31 10.03 -11.01 2.82
CA ALA A 31 10.40 -12.31 3.37
C ALA A 31 9.26 -13.34 3.25
N ALA A 32 8.03 -12.94 3.54
CA ALA A 32 6.84 -13.79 3.39
C ALA A 32 6.59 -14.18 1.92
N LEU A 33 6.79 -13.26 0.98
CA LEU A 33 6.66 -13.52 -0.45
C LEU A 33 7.64 -14.61 -0.93
N HIS A 34 8.87 -14.58 -0.41
CA HIS A 34 9.88 -15.61 -0.73
C HIS A 34 9.42 -17.00 -0.32
N HIS A 35 8.93 -17.14 0.91
CA HIS A 35 8.41 -18.40 1.43
C HIS A 35 7.18 -18.88 0.61
N ARG A 36 6.31 -17.95 0.21
CA ARG A 36 5.12 -18.26 -0.59
C ARG A 36 5.47 -18.79 -1.98
N ILE A 37 6.48 -18.22 -2.64
CA ILE A 37 6.99 -18.70 -3.95
C ILE A 37 7.57 -20.13 -3.82
N GLN A 38 8.30 -20.41 -2.75
CA GLN A 38 8.88 -21.74 -2.51
C GLN A 38 7.83 -22.81 -2.17
N SER A 39 6.71 -22.41 -1.58
CA SER A 39 5.63 -23.32 -1.21
C SER A 39 4.70 -23.73 -2.36
N ILE A 40 4.86 -23.14 -3.55
CA ILE A 40 4.08 -23.51 -4.73
C ILE A 40 4.53 -24.91 -5.17
N PRO A 41 3.66 -25.94 -5.11
CA PRO A 41 4.01 -27.27 -5.58
C PRO A 41 4.17 -27.23 -7.10
N VAL A 42 5.39 -27.44 -7.58
CA VAL A 42 5.66 -27.62 -9.01
C VAL A 42 5.30 -29.07 -9.36
N PRO A 43 4.45 -29.34 -10.36
CA PRO A 43 4.21 -30.70 -10.82
C PRO A 43 5.53 -31.31 -11.30
N ASP A 44 5.79 -32.53 -10.82
CA ASP A 44 7.03 -33.28 -10.97
C ASP A 44 7.42 -33.40 -12.46
N GLY A 45 8.47 -32.67 -12.88
CA GLY A 45 8.90 -32.63 -14.29
C GLY A 45 9.60 -31.37 -14.80
N GLY A 46 9.99 -30.41 -13.95
CA GLY A 46 10.69 -29.20 -14.41
C GLY A 46 11.77 -28.72 -13.45
N SER A 47 13.02 -29.09 -13.74
CA SER A 47 14.20 -28.43 -13.17
C SER A 47 14.18 -26.95 -13.52
N GLY A 48 14.18 -26.09 -12.50
CA GLY A 48 13.99 -24.64 -12.66
C GLY A 48 15.19 -23.86 -13.15
N GLU A 49 14.94 -22.63 -13.60
CA GLU A 49 15.55 -21.39 -13.13
C GLU A 49 14.81 -20.19 -13.75
N GLY A 50 14.96 -19.03 -13.14
CA GLY A 50 14.01 -17.92 -13.19
C GLY A 50 13.83 -17.23 -14.55
N GLY A 51 12.60 -16.75 -14.75
CA GLY A 51 12.30 -15.47 -15.39
C GLY A 51 12.46 -15.37 -16.90
N THR A 52 11.33 -15.40 -17.62
CA THR A 52 10.83 -14.27 -18.41
C THR A 52 9.53 -14.70 -19.09
N ALA A 53 8.44 -14.00 -18.79
CA ALA A 53 7.22 -14.10 -19.58
C ALA A 53 7.47 -13.35 -20.90
N GLY A 54 7.42 -14.07 -22.02
CA GLY A 54 7.34 -13.50 -23.37
C GLY A 54 8.38 -14.04 -24.34
N GLN A 55 8.00 -15.06 -25.12
CA GLN A 55 8.11 -15.05 -26.59
C GLN A 55 7.57 -16.36 -27.18
N ASN A 56 6.90 -16.21 -28.32
CA ASN A 56 6.44 -17.27 -29.21
C ASN A 56 7.59 -18.23 -29.56
N GLY A 57 7.63 -19.39 -28.90
CA GLY A 57 8.53 -20.48 -29.24
C GLY A 57 7.84 -21.47 -30.18
N ALA A 58 7.94 -21.22 -31.49
CA ALA A 58 7.62 -22.22 -32.49
C ALA A 58 8.41 -23.50 -32.19
N ARG A 59 7.69 -24.59 -31.92
CA ARG A 59 8.25 -25.95 -31.80
C ARG A 59 9.02 -26.27 -33.09
N THR A 60 10.33 -26.14 -33.08
CA THR A 60 11.21 -26.63 -34.15
C THR A 60 11.93 -27.87 -33.63
N GLY A 61 11.37 -29.03 -33.96
CA GLY A 61 11.95 -30.30 -33.55
C GLY A 61 11.05 -31.51 -33.71
N ILE A 62 10.26 -31.59 -34.79
CA ILE A 62 9.68 -32.86 -35.22
C ILE A 62 10.18 -33.08 -36.66
N GLN A 63 11.22 -33.89 -36.80
CA GLN A 63 11.66 -34.37 -38.11
C GLN A 63 10.72 -35.51 -38.52
N PHE A 64 9.86 -35.26 -39.50
CA PHE A 64 9.12 -36.29 -40.20
C PHE A 64 10.00 -36.82 -41.34
N ASP A 65 10.71 -37.91 -41.10
CA ASP A 65 11.21 -38.76 -42.19
C ASP A 65 10.06 -39.68 -42.60
N SER A 66 9.32 -39.25 -43.62
CA SER A 66 8.13 -39.95 -44.12
C SER A 66 8.52 -40.83 -45.29
N SER A 67 9.07 -42.00 -44.98
CA SER A 67 9.09 -43.14 -45.91
C SER A 67 7.72 -43.81 -45.84
N ALA A 68 6.90 -43.58 -46.87
CA ALA A 68 5.55 -44.12 -47.00
C ALA A 68 5.57 -45.64 -47.26
N GLU A 69 5.97 -46.43 -46.27
CA GLU A 69 5.57 -47.84 -46.20
C GLU A 69 4.24 -47.91 -45.46
N THR A 70 3.21 -48.31 -46.21
CA THR A 70 1.95 -48.90 -45.75
C THR A 70 1.79 -48.98 -44.24
N LEU A 71 1.24 -47.92 -43.66
CA LEU A 71 0.76 -47.95 -42.29
C LEU A 71 -0.39 -48.96 -42.24
N ASP A 72 -0.05 -50.15 -41.74
CA ASP A 72 -0.97 -51.24 -41.47
C ASP A 72 -2.17 -50.70 -40.65
N GLU A 73 -3.36 -51.03 -41.14
CA GLU A 73 -4.66 -50.67 -40.56
C GLU A 73 -4.88 -51.29 -39.16
N GLY A 74 -3.91 -52.08 -38.67
CA GLY A 74 -3.83 -52.63 -37.32
C GLY A 74 -3.05 -51.80 -36.29
N TYR A 75 -2.47 -50.64 -36.62
CA TYR A 75 -1.69 -49.83 -35.65
C TYR A 75 -2.57 -49.16 -34.58
N PHE A 76 -3.88 -49.07 -34.82
CA PHE A 76 -4.89 -48.80 -33.81
C PHE A 76 -5.64 -50.10 -33.48
N GLN A 77 -4.96 -51.06 -32.86
CA GLN A 77 -5.68 -51.97 -31.99
C GLN A 77 -6.27 -51.11 -30.87
N THR A 78 -7.57 -50.82 -30.98
CA THR A 78 -8.46 -50.39 -29.90
C THR A 78 -8.42 -51.45 -28.81
N SER A 79 -7.32 -51.47 -28.06
CA SER A 79 -7.26 -52.14 -26.78
C SER A 79 -8.20 -51.40 -25.83
N GLU A 80 -8.95 -52.15 -25.03
CA GLU A 80 -9.83 -51.68 -23.97
C GLU A 80 -9.12 -50.65 -23.04
N GLU A 81 -7.80 -50.76 -22.93
CA GLU A 81 -6.90 -49.85 -22.19
C GLU A 81 -6.80 -48.45 -22.82
N SER A 82 -6.84 -48.35 -24.16
CA SER A 82 -6.80 -47.06 -24.87
C SER A 82 -8.11 -46.27 -24.73
N GLU A 83 -9.25 -46.97 -24.67
CA GLU A 83 -10.55 -46.32 -24.42
C GLU A 83 -10.66 -45.81 -22.98
N ALA A 84 -10.09 -46.53 -22.02
CA ALA A 84 -10.00 -46.08 -20.64
C ALA A 84 -9.15 -44.81 -20.50
N PHE A 85 -7.99 -44.75 -21.15
CA PHE A 85 -7.15 -43.56 -21.19
C PHE A 85 -7.84 -42.37 -21.87
N ARG A 86 -8.58 -42.62 -22.97
CA ARG A 86 -9.34 -41.57 -23.66
C ARG A 86 -10.47 -40.99 -22.82
N ARG A 87 -11.19 -41.85 -22.08
CA ARG A 87 -12.22 -41.42 -21.11
C ARG A 87 -11.62 -40.63 -19.95
N GLU A 88 -10.49 -41.07 -19.41
CA GLU A 88 -9.81 -40.34 -18.33
C GLU A 88 -9.32 -38.97 -18.81
N TYR A 89 -8.79 -38.89 -20.03
CA TYR A 89 -8.39 -37.64 -20.66
C TYR A 89 -9.58 -36.70 -20.90
N GLU A 90 -10.69 -37.20 -21.45
CA GLU A 90 -11.91 -36.41 -21.63
C GLU A 90 -12.45 -35.89 -20.29
N MET A 91 -12.44 -36.73 -19.24
CA MET A 91 -12.92 -36.34 -17.91
C MET A 91 -12.01 -35.29 -17.25
N ARG A 92 -10.68 -35.36 -17.47
CA ARG A 92 -9.74 -34.31 -17.05
C ARG A 92 -9.94 -33.01 -17.84
N ARG A 93 -10.23 -33.11 -19.13
CA ARG A 93 -10.47 -31.94 -20.00
C ARG A 93 -11.73 -31.19 -19.57
N ILE A 94 -12.82 -31.91 -19.30
CA ILE A 94 -14.08 -31.32 -18.81
C ILE A 94 -13.86 -30.60 -17.48
N LYS A 95 -13.13 -31.20 -16.53
CA LYS A 95 -12.80 -30.55 -15.25
C LYS A 95 -11.94 -29.29 -15.40
N GLN A 96 -11.07 -29.26 -16.41
CA GLN A 96 -10.26 -28.07 -16.70
C GLN A 96 -11.10 -26.95 -17.33
N ASP A 97 -12.02 -27.27 -18.23
CA ASP A 97 -12.96 -26.29 -18.81
C ASP A 97 -13.83 -25.66 -17.71
N GLU A 98 -14.37 -26.45 -16.77
CA GLU A 98 -15.13 -25.93 -15.62
C GLU A 98 -14.29 -24.98 -14.75
N GLY A 99 -12.99 -25.29 -14.58
CA GLY A 99 -12.06 -24.42 -13.86
C GLY A 99 -11.76 -23.12 -14.61
N LEU A 100 -11.69 -23.16 -15.95
CA LEU A 100 -11.47 -21.98 -16.79
C LEU A 100 -12.71 -21.07 -16.80
N ASP A 101 -13.92 -21.63 -16.80
CA ASP A 101 -15.15 -20.86 -16.70
C ASP A 101 -15.23 -20.09 -15.38
N PHE A 102 -14.89 -20.73 -14.26
CA PHE A 102 -14.82 -20.05 -12.96
C PHE A 102 -13.77 -18.92 -12.93
N ILE A 103 -12.62 -19.14 -13.56
CA ILE A 103 -11.57 -18.11 -13.68
C ILE A 103 -12.05 -16.96 -14.56
N SER A 104 -12.75 -17.24 -15.67
CA SER A 104 -13.31 -16.22 -16.55
C SER A 104 -14.31 -15.35 -15.81
N GLU A 105 -15.24 -15.96 -15.06
CA GLU A 105 -16.21 -15.22 -14.25
C GLU A 105 -15.51 -14.40 -13.15
N GLY A 106 -14.53 -14.99 -12.46
CA GLY A 106 -13.72 -14.28 -11.49
C GLY A 106 -12.97 -13.08 -12.10
N LEU A 107 -12.47 -13.21 -13.32
CA LEU A 107 -11.77 -12.13 -14.02
C LEU A 107 -12.73 -11.02 -14.48
N ASP A 108 -13.94 -11.37 -14.91
CA ASP A 108 -15.00 -10.40 -15.21
C ASP A 108 -15.42 -9.61 -13.97
N THR A 109 -15.54 -10.27 -12.80
CA THR A 109 -15.81 -9.54 -11.55
C THR A 109 -14.68 -8.58 -11.19
N LEU A 110 -13.43 -8.99 -11.38
CA LEU A 110 -12.26 -8.16 -11.10
C LEU A 110 -12.17 -6.97 -12.07
N LYS A 111 -12.55 -7.17 -13.34
CA LYS A 111 -12.64 -6.11 -14.35
C LYS A 111 -13.67 -5.06 -13.97
N ASN A 112 -14.88 -5.49 -13.58
CA ASN A 112 -15.93 -4.56 -13.15
C ASN A 112 -15.51 -3.76 -11.92
N LEU A 113 -14.87 -4.41 -10.94
CA LEU A 113 -14.33 -3.71 -9.76
C LEU A 113 -13.22 -2.71 -10.14
N ALA A 114 -12.37 -3.05 -11.11
CA ALA A 114 -11.33 -2.14 -11.60
C ALA A 114 -11.92 -0.93 -12.35
N GLU A 115 -12.99 -1.11 -13.13
CA GLU A 115 -13.73 -0.02 -13.75
C GLU A 115 -14.36 0.90 -12.68
N ASP A 116 -15.05 0.33 -11.69
CA ASP A 116 -15.64 1.10 -10.58
C ASP A 116 -14.58 1.90 -9.81
N MET A 117 -13.41 1.30 -9.55
CA MET A 117 -12.29 2.00 -8.91
C MET A 117 -11.72 3.12 -9.78
N SER A 118 -11.68 2.95 -11.11
CA SER A 118 -11.20 3.98 -12.03
C SER A 118 -12.15 5.17 -12.07
N GLU A 119 -13.46 4.92 -12.12
CA GLU A 119 -14.47 5.97 -12.16
C GLU A 119 -14.53 6.73 -10.82
N GLU A 120 -14.39 6.04 -9.69
CA GLU A 120 -14.31 6.66 -8.37
C GLU A 120 -13.00 7.45 -8.17
N LEU A 121 -11.86 6.98 -8.72
CA LEU A 121 -10.62 7.74 -8.74
C LEU A 121 -10.76 9.05 -9.52
N ASP A 122 -11.35 8.99 -10.72
CA ASP A 122 -11.62 10.18 -11.54
C ASP A 122 -12.59 11.14 -10.83
N ARG A 123 -13.54 10.60 -10.05
CA ARG A 123 -14.45 11.38 -9.20
C ARG A 123 -13.78 12.00 -7.98
N GLN A 124 -12.70 11.41 -7.46
CA GLN A 124 -11.97 11.89 -6.28
C GLN A 124 -10.90 12.95 -6.58
N VAL A 125 -10.49 13.14 -7.84
CA VAL A 125 -9.58 14.23 -8.25
C VAL A 125 -10.02 15.63 -7.76
N PRO A 126 -11.30 16.06 -7.90
CA PRO A 126 -11.74 17.36 -7.40
C PRO A 126 -11.82 17.47 -5.87
N LEU A 127 -11.84 16.36 -5.12
CA LEU A 127 -11.86 16.37 -3.65
C LEU A 127 -10.47 16.63 -3.04
N MET A 128 -9.37 16.32 -3.74
CA MET A 128 -8.01 16.62 -3.25
C MET A 128 -7.77 18.13 -3.08
N ASP A 129 -8.26 18.95 -4.00
CA ASP A 129 -8.16 20.41 -3.91
C ASP A 129 -8.93 20.97 -2.70
N GLU A 130 -10.03 20.33 -2.32
CA GLU A 130 -10.80 20.74 -1.15
C GLU A 130 -10.12 20.30 0.16
N ILE A 131 -9.43 19.15 0.16
CA ILE A 131 -8.62 18.69 1.29
C ILE A 131 -7.45 19.63 1.54
N ASP A 132 -6.67 19.97 0.50
CA ASP A 132 -5.54 20.90 0.65
C ASP A 132 -6.00 22.26 1.18
N ARG A 133 -7.12 22.79 0.65
CA ARG A 133 -7.71 24.04 1.17
C ARG A 133 -8.16 23.93 2.62
N LYS A 134 -8.75 22.81 3.04
CA LYS A 134 -9.17 22.58 4.43
C LYS A 134 -7.97 22.46 5.37
N VAL A 135 -6.90 21.80 4.94
CA VAL A 135 -5.64 21.67 5.68
C VAL A 135 -4.97 23.03 5.85
N ASP A 136 -4.85 23.82 4.78
CA ASP A 136 -4.27 25.15 4.82
C ASP A 136 -5.09 26.10 5.71
N LYS A 137 -6.42 26.05 5.61
CA LYS A 137 -7.31 26.85 6.46
C LYS A 137 -7.14 26.49 7.93
N ALA A 138 -7.18 25.20 8.27
CA ALA A 138 -7.00 24.73 9.64
C ALA A 138 -5.62 25.13 10.21
N ASN A 139 -4.56 24.99 9.42
CA ASN A 139 -3.21 25.40 9.83
C ASN A 139 -3.12 26.92 10.06
N SER A 140 -3.78 27.72 9.22
CA SER A 140 -3.86 29.18 9.39
C SER A 140 -4.61 29.58 10.66
N GLU A 141 -5.71 28.88 10.99
CA GLU A 141 -6.52 29.11 12.18
C GLU A 141 -5.76 28.72 13.45
N LEU A 142 -5.02 27.60 13.42
CA LEU A 142 -4.13 27.18 14.51
C LEU A 142 -3.00 28.20 14.75
N ARG A 143 -2.37 28.72 13.68
CA ARG A 143 -1.35 29.77 13.79
C ARG A 143 -1.93 31.06 14.39
N LYS A 144 -3.07 31.53 13.90
CA LYS A 144 -3.74 32.74 14.42
C LYS A 144 -4.12 32.58 15.89
N THR A 145 -4.63 31.41 16.27
CA THR A 145 -5.00 31.12 17.66
C THR A 145 -3.78 31.10 18.57
N ASN A 146 -2.67 30.50 18.14
CA ASN A 146 -1.41 30.55 18.88
C ASN A 146 -0.87 31.99 19.06
N VAL A 147 -0.92 32.82 18.02
CA VAL A 147 -0.51 34.23 18.11
C VAL A 147 -1.38 34.98 19.10
N ARG A 148 -2.71 34.83 19.02
CA ARG A 148 -3.66 35.43 19.96
C ARG A 148 -3.43 34.97 21.39
N LEU A 149 -3.22 33.67 21.62
CA LEU A 149 -2.88 33.16 22.95
C LEU A 149 -1.60 33.81 23.49
N LYS A 150 -0.55 33.90 22.67
CA LYS A 150 0.73 34.53 23.07
C LYS A 150 0.55 36.00 23.42
N GLU A 151 -0.23 36.73 22.62
CA GLU A 151 -0.55 38.14 22.86
C GLU A 151 -1.32 38.32 24.17
N THR A 152 -2.38 37.53 24.38
CA THR A 152 -3.18 37.53 25.62
C THR A 152 -2.31 37.21 26.84
N VAL A 153 -1.44 36.20 26.77
CA VAL A 153 -0.51 35.85 27.86
C VAL A 153 0.45 37.02 28.17
N ASN A 154 0.98 37.67 27.14
CA ASN A 154 1.88 38.81 27.34
C ASN A 154 1.14 40.02 27.92
N GLN A 155 -0.11 40.24 27.50
CA GLN A 155 -0.98 41.28 28.07
C GLN A 155 -1.25 41.04 29.55
N PHE A 156 -1.58 39.81 29.97
CA PHE A 156 -1.75 39.48 31.39
C PHE A 156 -0.48 39.72 32.21
N ARG A 157 0.71 39.43 31.64
CA ARG A 157 1.99 39.74 32.28
C ARG A 157 2.17 41.25 32.49
N SER A 158 1.78 42.06 31.51
CA SER A 158 1.81 43.52 31.60
C SER A 158 0.83 44.08 32.63
N THR A 159 -0.42 43.58 32.64
CA THR A 159 -1.45 44.00 33.60
C THR A 159 -1.04 43.67 35.04
N ARG A 160 -0.45 42.48 35.28
CA ARG A 160 0.02 42.10 36.62
C ARG A 160 1.09 43.06 37.12
N ASN A 161 2.06 43.44 36.28
CA ASN A 161 3.09 44.40 36.65
C ASN A 161 2.49 45.77 36.99
N PHE A 162 1.50 46.23 36.23
CA PHE A 162 0.78 47.48 36.49
C PHE A 162 -0.01 47.45 37.82
N THR A 163 -0.73 46.37 38.11
CA THR A 163 -1.45 46.21 39.38
C THR A 163 -0.50 46.18 40.58
N VAL A 164 0.66 45.54 40.44
CA VAL A 164 1.68 45.50 41.51
C VAL A 164 2.23 46.89 41.81
N ASP A 165 2.46 47.72 40.79
CA ASP A 165 2.98 49.08 40.95
C ASP A 165 2.01 49.98 41.73
N ILE A 166 0.71 49.93 41.39
CA ILE A 166 -0.34 50.68 42.10
C ILE A 166 -0.38 50.30 43.59
N ILE A 167 -0.35 49.00 43.90
CA ILE A 167 -0.36 48.54 45.29
C ILE A 167 0.88 49.01 46.04
N LEU A 168 2.06 48.97 45.40
CA LEU A 168 3.32 49.40 46.00
C LEU A 168 3.31 50.90 46.33
N ILE A 169 2.77 51.74 45.44
CA ILE A 169 2.58 53.18 45.69
C ILE A 169 1.64 53.42 46.87
N CYS A 170 0.51 52.70 46.96
CA CYS A 170 -0.43 52.82 48.09
C CYS A 170 0.23 52.51 49.44
N VAL A 171 1.10 51.49 49.50
CA VAL A 171 1.84 51.13 50.72
C VAL A 171 2.83 52.24 51.12
N ILE A 172 3.59 52.78 50.15
CA ILE A 172 4.54 53.87 50.42
C ILE A 172 3.82 55.12 50.92
N LEU A 173 2.69 55.48 50.30
CA LEU A 173 1.87 56.61 50.74
C LEU A 173 1.30 56.40 52.14
N GLY A 174 0.84 55.18 52.47
CA GLY A 174 0.35 54.85 53.80
C GLY A 174 1.44 55.00 54.87
N ILE A 175 2.65 54.50 54.61
CA ILE A 175 3.79 54.66 55.52
C ILE A 175 4.19 56.14 55.64
N GLY A 176 4.24 56.88 54.53
CA GLY A 176 4.56 58.30 54.54
C GLY A 176 3.56 59.13 55.35
N ALA A 177 2.26 58.88 55.17
CA ALA A 177 1.20 59.54 55.94
C ALA A 177 1.25 59.17 57.43
N TYR A 178 1.55 57.91 57.76
CA TYR A 178 1.75 57.46 59.14
C TYR A 178 2.92 58.19 59.80
N LEU A 179 4.08 58.24 59.14
CA LEU A 179 5.26 58.95 59.65
C LEU A 179 5.00 60.45 59.77
N TYR A 180 4.30 61.06 58.82
CA TYR A 180 3.92 62.48 58.90
C TYR A 180 3.02 62.75 60.11
N ASN A 181 2.02 61.89 60.36
CA ASN A 181 1.13 62.04 61.51
C ASN A 181 1.89 61.89 62.84
N VAL A 182 2.79 60.90 62.94
CA VAL A 182 3.61 60.69 64.14
C VAL A 182 4.62 61.83 64.37
N LEU A 183 5.19 62.41 63.31
CA LEU A 183 6.15 63.50 63.41
C LEU A 183 5.49 64.88 63.59
N SER A 184 4.23 65.02 63.15
CA SER A 184 3.43 66.23 63.27
C SER A 184 2.66 66.31 64.60
N GLN A 185 2.75 65.29 65.45
CA GLN A 185 2.18 65.23 66.80
C GLN A 185 3.24 65.62 67.84
#